data_AF-A0A0J9FLF7-F1
#
_entry.id   AF-A0A0J9FLF7-F1
#
_cell.length_a   1.000
_cell.length_b   1.000
_cell.length_c   1.000
_cell.angle_alpha   90.00
_cell.angle_beta   90.00
_cell.angle_gamma   90.00
#
_symmetry.space_group_name_H-M   'P 1'
#
loop_
_entity.id
_entity.type
_entity.pdbx_description
1 polymer ?
#
loop_
_entity_poly.entity_id
_entity_poly.type
_entity_poly.pdbx_seq_one_letter_code
_entity_poly.pdbx_strand_id
1 'polypeptide(L)'
;MARYRDGLKQATCLFEAAAWHYAVKVMCGCGHFASFDPHGLFWHFHTKGWADDFRSVRAKMWCRACRQSLGQKVRPRRLDLMQPYPPGTITLRQPDEREWKRIVNRYRG
;
A
#
# COMPACT_ATOMS: atom_id res chain seq x y z
N MET A 1 -11.94 13.89 5.91
CA MET A 1 -11.27 15.12 5.44
C MET A 1 -10.06 14.71 4.60
N ALA A 2 -10.13 14.88 3.28
CA ALA A 2 -9.04 14.53 2.37
C ALA A 2 -7.81 15.41 2.69
N ARG A 3 -6.64 14.79 2.88
CA ARG A 3 -5.39 15.52 3.07
C ARG A 3 -4.84 15.90 1.70
N TYR A 4 -4.64 17.18 1.46
CA TYR A 4 -3.98 17.67 0.25
C TYR A 4 -2.52 17.93 0.58
N ARG A 5 -1.60 17.45 -0.25
CA ARG A 5 -0.18 17.84 -0.20
C ARG A 5 0.20 18.23 -1.63
N ASP A 6 0.69 19.45 -1.79
CA ASP A 6 1.03 20.05 -3.10
C ASP A 6 -0.14 20.09 -4.10
N GLY A 7 -1.37 20.32 -3.61
CA GLY A 7 -2.57 20.42 -4.47
C GLY A 7 -3.14 19.09 -4.97
N LEU A 8 -2.45 17.97 -4.72
CA LEU A 8 -2.92 16.62 -5.05
C LEU A 8 -3.60 15.98 -3.85
N LYS A 9 -4.73 15.31 -4.10
CA LYS A 9 -5.41 14.52 -3.06
C LYS A 9 -4.45 13.41 -2.62
N GLN A 10 -4.09 13.37 -1.34
CA GLN A 10 -3.36 12.24 -0.79
C GLN A 10 -4.33 11.09 -0.60
N ALA A 11 -4.00 9.94 -1.19
CA ALA A 11 -4.71 8.73 -0.81
C ALA A 11 -4.46 8.50 0.68
N THR A 12 -5.51 8.10 1.38
CA THR A 12 -5.50 7.81 2.82
C THR A 12 -5.60 6.30 3.09
N CYS A 13 -6.12 5.57 2.11
CA CYS A 13 -6.25 4.12 2.08
C CYS A 13 -5.65 3.50 0.80
N LEU A 14 -5.42 2.18 0.83
CA LEU A 14 -4.96 1.43 -0.33
C LEU A 14 -5.95 1.47 -1.49
N PHE A 15 -7.25 1.56 -1.21
CA PHE A 15 -8.26 1.68 -2.26
C PHE A 15 -8.07 2.95 -3.10
N GLU A 16 -7.92 4.12 -2.46
CA GLU A 16 -7.64 5.38 -3.15
C GLU A 16 -6.30 5.33 -3.89
N ALA A 17 -5.27 4.70 -3.30
CA ALA A 17 -3.98 4.51 -3.95
C ALA A 17 -4.11 3.66 -5.22
N ALA A 18 -4.91 2.60 -5.19
CA ALA A 18 -5.19 1.76 -6.35
C ALA A 18 -6.05 2.49 -7.39
N ALA A 19 -7.08 3.21 -6.96
CA ALA A 19 -7.94 3.99 -7.85
C ALA A 19 -7.20 5.10 -8.59
N TRP A 20 -6.16 5.68 -7.97
CA TRP A 20 -5.34 6.75 -8.55
C TRP A 20 -3.99 6.25 -9.09
N HIS A 21 -3.77 4.93 -9.12
CA HIS A 21 -2.55 4.31 -9.62
C HIS A 21 -1.25 4.83 -8.97
N TYR A 22 -1.27 5.03 -7.65
CA TYR A 22 -0.10 5.39 -6.86
C TYR A 22 0.66 4.14 -6.37
N ALA A 23 1.96 4.08 -6.62
CA ALA A 23 2.81 3.04 -6.03
C ALA A 23 2.98 3.27 -4.52
N VAL A 24 2.90 2.20 -3.73
CA VAL A 24 3.04 2.28 -2.26
C VAL A 24 4.47 1.97 -1.87
N LYS A 25 5.25 3.00 -1.54
CA LYS A 25 6.60 2.86 -1.00
C LYS A 25 6.55 2.76 0.52
N VAL A 26 7.09 1.69 1.07
CA VAL A 26 7.30 1.58 2.52
C VAL A 26 8.78 1.68 2.83
N MET A 27 9.12 2.51 3.81
CA MET A 27 10.49 2.74 4.24
C MET A 27 10.66 2.40 5.72
N CYS A 28 11.66 1.57 6.00
CA CYS A 28 12.10 1.27 7.35
C CYS A 28 13.13 2.30 7.83
N GLY A 29 13.25 2.48 9.14
CA GLY A 29 14.28 3.34 9.73
C GLY A 29 15.72 2.86 9.49
N CYS A 30 15.92 1.61 9.08
CA CYS A 30 17.24 1.09 8.70
C CYS A 30 17.72 1.51 7.30
N GLY A 31 16.90 2.25 6.54
CA GLY A 31 17.20 2.65 5.16
C GLY A 31 16.67 1.68 4.09
N HIS A 32 16.19 0.50 4.47
CA HIS A 32 15.53 -0.42 3.54
C HIS A 32 14.15 0.10 3.12
N PHE A 33 13.88 0.09 1.83
CA PHE A 33 12.58 0.43 1.27
C PHE A 33 12.09 -0.65 0.30
N ALA A 34 10.78 -0.73 0.14
CA ALA A 34 10.13 -1.58 -0.85
C ALA A 34 8.95 -0.82 -1.45
N SER A 35 8.76 -0.97 -2.76
CA SER A 35 7.64 -0.41 -3.49
C SER A 35 6.67 -1.53 -3.85
N PHE A 36 5.38 -1.32 -3.63
CA PHE A 36 4.34 -2.30 -3.90
C PHE A 36 3.32 -1.76 -4.90
N ASP A 37 2.82 -2.67 -5.73
CA ASP A 37 1.68 -2.41 -6.60
C ASP A 37 0.43 -2.21 -5.72
N PRO A 38 -0.28 -1.07 -5.84
CA PRO A 38 -1.40 -0.76 -4.97
C PRO A 38 -2.58 -1.70 -5.20
N HIS A 39 -2.82 -2.17 -6.43
CA HIS A 39 -3.93 -3.07 -6.74
C HIS A 39 -3.73 -4.43 -6.08
N GLY A 40 -2.56 -5.04 -6.28
CA GLY A 40 -2.21 -6.30 -5.66
C GLY A 40 -2.15 -6.21 -4.13
N LEU A 41 -1.63 -5.09 -3.60
CA LEU A 41 -1.57 -4.88 -2.15
C LEU A 41 -2.95 -4.70 -1.53
N PHE A 42 -3.80 -3.89 -2.14
CA PHE A 42 -5.20 -3.74 -1.73
C PHE A 42 -5.92 -5.09 -1.75
N TRP A 43 -5.79 -5.86 -2.83
CA TRP A 43 -6.44 -7.16 -2.95
C TRP A 43 -5.97 -8.14 -1.88
N HIS A 44 -4.68 -8.14 -1.55
CA HIS A 44 -4.15 -8.96 -0.46
C HIS A 44 -4.77 -8.60 0.89
N PHE A 45 -4.92 -7.30 1.19
CA PHE A 45 -5.56 -6.84 2.43
C PHE A 45 -7.05 -7.15 2.44
N HIS A 46 -7.74 -6.93 1.33
CA HIS A 46 -9.16 -7.21 1.17
C HIS A 46 -9.47 -8.71 1.34
N THR A 47 -8.72 -9.59 0.67
CA THR A 47 -8.92 -11.06 0.79
C THR A 47 -8.64 -11.58 2.20
N LYS A 48 -7.81 -10.88 2.98
CA LYS A 48 -7.56 -11.17 4.40
C LYS A 48 -8.54 -10.50 5.36
N GLY A 49 -9.47 -9.67 4.87
CA GLY A 49 -10.39 -8.90 5.70
C GLY A 49 -9.68 -7.87 6.58
N TRP A 50 -8.52 -7.38 6.16
CA TRP A 50 -7.76 -6.36 6.90
C TRP A 50 -8.20 -4.96 6.47
N ALA A 51 -8.16 -4.02 7.43
CA ALA A 51 -8.39 -2.61 7.14
C ALA A 51 -7.32 -2.08 6.18
N ASP A 52 -7.77 -1.35 5.16
CA ASP A 52 -6.97 -0.83 4.06
C ASP A 52 -6.43 0.59 4.32
N ASP A 53 -6.72 1.16 5.49
CA ASP A 53 -6.12 2.40 5.97
C ASP A 53 -4.60 2.30 6.07
N PHE A 54 -3.86 3.32 5.62
CA PHE A 54 -2.40 3.30 5.70
C PHE A 54 -1.83 3.15 7.12
N ARG A 55 -2.59 3.55 8.14
CA ARG A 55 -2.20 3.32 9.53
C ARG A 55 -2.21 1.83 9.87
N SER A 56 -3.27 1.12 9.47
CA SER A 56 -3.46 -0.31 9.66
C SER A 56 -2.46 -1.12 8.82
N VAL A 57 -2.27 -0.73 7.56
CA VAL A 57 -1.28 -1.31 6.64
C VAL A 57 0.12 -1.26 7.23
N ARG A 58 0.53 -0.09 7.73
CA ARG A 58 1.84 0.10 8.38
C ARG A 58 2.01 -0.77 9.63
N ALA A 59 0.94 -0.98 10.39
CA ALA A 59 0.96 -1.82 11.58
C ALA A 59 1.11 -3.32 11.25
N LYS A 60 0.63 -3.75 10.08
CA LYS A 60 0.72 -5.14 9.58
C LYS A 60 2.01 -5.43 8.83
N MET A 61 2.70 -4.42 8.31
CA MET A 61 3.95 -4.57 7.59
C MET A 61 5.17 -4.59 8.53
N TRP A 62 6.21 -5.32 8.12
CA TRP A 62 7.52 -5.35 8.80
C TRP A 62 8.66 -5.37 7.80
N CYS A 63 9.81 -4.85 8.23
CA CYS A 63 11.02 -4.85 7.42
C CYS A 63 11.66 -6.25 7.39
N ARG A 64 11.83 -6.80 6.18
CA ARG A 64 12.55 -8.07 5.98
C ARG A 64 14.03 -7.96 6.31
N ALA A 65 14.66 -6.84 5.94
CA ALA A 65 16.08 -6.60 6.22
C ALA A 65 16.37 -6.57 7.73
N CYS A 66 15.61 -5.81 8.53
CA CYS A 66 15.76 -5.81 10.00
C CYS A 66 15.49 -7.18 10.63
N ARG A 67 14.54 -7.95 10.07
CA ARG A 67 14.27 -9.30 10.54
C ARG A 67 15.44 -10.24 10.26
N GLN A 68 16.11 -10.07 9.12
CA GLN A 68 17.26 -10.90 8.75
C GLN A 68 18.54 -10.48 9.50
N SER A 69 18.77 -9.19 9.69
CA SER A 69 19.99 -8.69 10.35
C SER A 69 19.92 -8.72 11.88
N LEU A 70 18.79 -8.31 12.45
CA LEU A 70 18.61 -8.15 13.91
C LEU A 70 17.67 -9.19 14.52
N GLY A 71 17.03 -10.04 13.71
CA GLY A 71 16.00 -10.98 14.20
C GLY A 71 14.67 -10.31 14.61
N GLN A 72 14.56 -8.98 14.49
CA GLN A 72 13.42 -8.21 15.00
C GLN A 72 12.43 -7.79 13.91
N LYS A 73 11.14 -7.85 14.24
CA LYS A 73 10.06 -7.34 13.37
C LYS A 73 9.90 -5.83 13.55
N VAL A 74 10.73 -5.06 12.84
CA VAL A 74 10.65 -3.59 12.86
C VAL A 74 9.54 -3.11 11.94
N ARG A 75 8.63 -2.29 12.48
CA ARG A 75 7.57 -1.65 11.70
C ARG A 75 8.14 -0.54 10.80
N PRO A 76 7.65 -0.38 9.57
CA PRO A 76 8.09 0.71 8.70
C PRO A 76 7.78 2.07 9.33
N ARG A 77 8.72 3.01 9.23
CA ARG A 77 8.58 4.36 9.80
C ARG A 77 7.70 5.24 8.92
N ARG A 78 7.85 5.12 7.60
CA ARG A 78 7.14 5.94 6.61
C ARG A 78 6.52 5.06 5.53
N LEU A 79 5.34 5.47 5.10
CA LEU A 79 4.65 4.97 3.93
C LEU A 79 4.42 6.19 3.05
N ASP A 80 5.05 6.18 1.88
CA ASP A 80 4.97 7.23 0.88
C ASP A 80 4.25 6.68 -0.35
N LEU A 81 3.52 7.54 -1.03
CA LEU A 81 2.93 7.25 -2.32
C LEU A 81 3.82 7.85 -3.39
N MET A 82 4.14 7.08 -4.42
CA MET A 82 4.98 7.52 -5.52
C MET A 82 4.24 7.37 -6.85
N GLN A 83 4.45 8.36 -7.71
CA GLN A 83 4.05 8.35 -9.11
C GLN A 83 5.14 9.08 -9.90
N PRO A 84 5.55 8.58 -11.09
CA PRO A 84 5.14 7.32 -11.72
C PRO A 84 5.65 6.06 -10.97
N TYR A 85 5.17 4.88 -11.38
CA TYR A 85 5.58 3.60 -10.77
C TYR A 85 7.11 3.42 -10.85
N PRO A 86 7.80 3.25 -9.72
CA PRO A 86 9.23 3.02 -9.74
C PRO A 86 9.55 1.62 -10.32
N PRO A 87 10.68 1.47 -11.03
CA PRO A 87 11.17 0.15 -11.43
C PRO A 87 11.45 -0.71 -10.18
N GLY A 88 11.12 -2.01 -10.25
CA GLY A 88 11.24 -2.93 -9.11
C GLY A 88 10.06 -2.91 -8.14
N THR A 89 8.90 -2.40 -8.57
CA THR A 89 7.65 -2.50 -7.80
C THR A 89 7.24 -3.97 -7.67
N ILE A 90 7.01 -4.41 -6.43
CA ILE A 90 6.55 -5.76 -6.12
C ILE A 90 5.09 -5.88 -6.55
N THR A 91 4.86 -6.64 -7.60
CA THR A 91 3.52 -7.00 -8.06
C THR A 91 3.01 -8.20 -7.27
N LEU A 92 1.90 -8.00 -6.56
CA LEU A 92 1.17 -9.09 -5.93
C LEU A 92 0.09 -9.59 -6.88
N ARG A 93 -0.55 -10.72 -6.54
CA ARG A 93 -1.70 -11.22 -7.29
C ARG A 93 -2.74 -10.11 -7.36
N GLN A 94 -2.97 -9.60 -8.56
CA GLN A 94 -3.97 -8.57 -8.79
C GLN A 94 -5.37 -9.20 -8.78
N PRO A 95 -6.40 -8.43 -8.39
CA PRO A 95 -7.77 -8.87 -8.52
C PRO A 95 -8.13 -9.00 -9.99
N ASP A 96 -8.97 -9.98 -10.33
CA ASP A 96 -9.57 -10.02 -11.67
C ASP A 96 -10.39 -8.75 -11.90
N GLU A 97 -10.42 -8.25 -13.14
CA GLU A 97 -11.08 -6.98 -13.47
C GLU A 97 -12.56 -6.97 -13.05
N ARG A 98 -13.22 -8.13 -13.14
CA ARG A 98 -14.61 -8.33 -12.69
C ARG A 98 -14.76 -8.13 -11.19
N GLU A 99 -13.83 -8.65 -10.39
CA GLU A 99 -13.86 -8.50 -8.94
C GLU A 99 -13.53 -7.06 -8.54
N TRP A 100 -12.56 -6.44 -9.21
CA TRP A 100 -12.26 -5.03 -9.01
C TRP A 100 -13.49 -4.14 -9.26
N LYS A 101 -14.20 -4.34 -10.38
CA LYS A 101 -15.45 -3.61 -10.68
C LYS A 101 -16.52 -3.83 -9.59
N ARG A 102 -16.67 -5.04 -9.07
CA ARG A 102 -17.61 -5.32 -7.95
C ARG A 102 -17.24 -4.54 -6.69
N ILE A 103 -15.95 -4.51 -6.32
CA ILE A 103 -15.47 -3.77 -5.15
C ILE A 103 -15.67 -2.27 -5.34
N VAL A 104 -15.29 -1.73 -6.49
CA VAL A 104 -15.48 -0.31 -6.81
C VAL A 104 -16.96 0.08 -6.73
N ASN A 105 -17.87 -0.74 -7.25
CA ASN A 105 -19.31 -0.50 -7.13
C ASN A 105 -19.78 -0.53 -5.67
N ARG A 106 -19.22 -1.40 -4.83
CA ARG A 106 -19.52 -1.44 -3.39
C ARG A 106 -19.05 -0.18 -2.67
N TYR A 107 -17.90 0.37 -3.05
CA TYR A 107 -17.34 1.61 -2.50
C TYR A 107 -18.03 2.89 -3.01
N ARG A 108 -18.70 2.81 -4.18
CA ARG A 108 -19.48 3.91 -4.77
C ARG A 108 -20.96 3.91 -4.34
N GLY A 109 -21.40 2.86 -3.65
CA GLY A 109 -22.79 2.67 -3.21
C GLY A 109 -23.19 3.59 -2.07
#